data_AF-A0A679HN21-F1
#
_entry.id   AF-A0A679HN21-F1
#
_cell.length_a   1.000
_cell.length_b   1.000
_cell.length_c   1.000
_cell.angle_alpha   90.00
_cell.angle_beta   90.00
_cell.angle_gamma   90.00
#
_symmetry.space_group_name_H-M   'P 1'
#
loop_
_entity.id
_entity.type
_entity.pdbx_description
1 polymer ?
#
loop_
_entity_poly.entity_id
_entity_poly.type
_entity_poly.pdbx_seq_one_letter_code
_entity_poly.pdbx_strand_id
1 'polypeptide(L)'
;MNWTGKAEKVSLIQSGKVLHSEELLMTRRVSAIKGKTRQSQPRLVVLSAVITWAVVGPMQATVSQSFDTRQDSIVQVEASLERAAINKHKVSTQRDVHDITFLLEQSWKSAVKADLAARKLYAKEALTLLQRSAAHGDFDLGKADPVLILIRRLLSDQAI
;
A
#
# COMPACT_ATOMS: atom_id res chain seq x y z
N MET A 1 -9.81 15.07 54.63
CA MET A 1 -9.75 14.81 53.19
C MET A 1 -11.18 14.77 52.67
N ASN A 2 -11.57 15.81 51.94
CA ASN A 2 -12.94 16.08 51.53
C ASN A 2 -13.37 15.19 50.36
N TRP A 3 -14.46 14.46 50.57
CA TRP A 3 -15.23 13.78 49.54
C TRP A 3 -16.29 14.74 49.01
N THR A 4 -16.25 15.05 47.72
CA THR A 4 -17.36 15.72 47.03
C THR A 4 -17.64 14.98 45.74
N GLY A 5 -18.77 14.29 45.73
CA GLY A 5 -19.33 13.65 44.56
C GLY A 5 -19.86 14.68 43.56
N LYS A 6 -19.77 14.34 42.28
CA LYS A 6 -20.62 14.92 41.26
C LYS A 6 -21.08 13.79 40.36
N ALA A 7 -22.32 13.37 40.61
CA ALA A 7 -23.10 12.57 39.70
C ALA A 7 -23.52 13.47 38.53
N GLU A 8 -23.29 13.03 37.30
CA GLU A 8 -23.96 13.60 36.13
C GLU A 8 -24.69 12.48 35.40
N LYS A 9 -26.01 12.61 35.39
CA LYS A 9 -26.99 11.72 34.78
C LYS A 9 -27.19 12.12 33.32
N VAL A 10 -27.16 11.09 32.46
CA VAL A 10 -28.17 10.76 31.43
C VAL A 10 -28.51 11.81 30.37
N SER A 11 -28.28 11.44 29.10
CA SER A 11 -29.33 11.55 28.08
C SER A 11 -29.16 10.51 26.98
N LEU A 12 -30.05 9.52 27.05
CA LEU A 12 -30.45 8.58 26.00
C LEU A 12 -31.11 9.37 24.87
N ILE A 13 -30.70 9.19 23.61
CA ILE A 13 -31.50 9.61 22.45
C ILE A 13 -31.74 8.41 21.54
N GLN A 14 -33.02 8.15 21.36
CA GLN A 14 -33.66 7.13 20.54
C GLN A 14 -33.57 7.42 19.04
N SER A 15 -33.61 6.33 18.27
CA SER A 15 -34.39 6.08 17.06
C SER A 15 -34.49 7.16 15.97
N GLY A 16 -34.04 6.77 14.77
CA GLY A 16 -34.54 7.30 13.50
C GLY A 16 -34.49 6.23 12.40
N LYS A 17 -35.59 5.48 12.24
CA LYS A 17 -35.92 4.65 11.07
C LYS A 17 -36.34 5.56 9.91
N VAL A 18 -35.87 5.30 8.70
CA VAL A 18 -36.42 5.76 7.40
C VAL A 18 -35.82 4.84 6.33
N LEU A 19 -36.46 4.28 5.30
CA LEU A 19 -37.84 3.89 4.97
C LEU A 19 -37.66 3.03 3.70
N HIS A 20 -38.52 2.03 3.57
CA HIS A 20 -38.74 1.20 2.39
C HIS A 20 -39.40 2.02 1.26
N SER A 21 -39.12 1.70 -0.01
CA SER A 21 -39.92 1.89 -1.26
C SER A 21 -38.95 1.73 -2.44
N GLU A 22 -38.90 0.63 -3.19
CA GLU A 22 -39.84 0.18 -4.25
C GLU A 22 -40.13 1.22 -5.35
N GLU A 23 -40.17 0.69 -6.58
CA GLU A 23 -40.46 1.30 -7.89
C GLU A 23 -39.31 2.05 -8.62
N LEU A 24 -38.85 1.49 -9.75
CA LEU A 24 -39.47 1.81 -11.04
C LEU A 24 -38.85 0.99 -12.19
N LEU A 25 -39.68 0.07 -12.69
CA LEU A 25 -39.99 -0.14 -14.11
C LEU A 25 -38.85 -0.21 -15.13
N MET A 26 -38.71 -1.43 -15.64
CA MET A 26 -38.67 -1.78 -17.07
C MET A 26 -38.74 -0.59 -18.04
N THR A 27 -37.75 -0.48 -18.92
CA THR A 27 -38.02 -0.04 -20.29
C THR A 27 -37.14 -0.82 -21.27
N ARG A 28 -37.78 -1.79 -21.92
CA ARG A 28 -37.38 -2.34 -23.22
C ARG A 28 -37.10 -1.18 -24.19
N ARG A 29 -36.04 -1.25 -24.98
CA ARG A 29 -36.12 -1.09 -26.45
C ARG A 29 -35.04 -1.88 -27.17
N VAL A 30 -35.53 -2.86 -27.92
CA VAL A 30 -34.92 -3.52 -29.06
C VAL A 30 -34.59 -2.46 -30.13
N SER A 31 -33.45 -2.61 -30.81
CA SER A 31 -33.34 -2.32 -32.25
C SER A 31 -32.12 -3.03 -32.83
N ALA A 32 -32.42 -4.09 -33.56
CA ALA A 32 -31.53 -4.75 -34.49
C ALA A 32 -31.26 -3.83 -35.69
N ILE A 33 -30.00 -3.73 -36.12
CA ILE A 33 -29.67 -3.24 -37.46
C ILE A 33 -28.76 -4.28 -38.12
N LYS A 34 -29.39 -5.07 -38.97
CA LYS A 34 -28.80 -6.05 -39.89
C LYS A 34 -28.55 -5.34 -41.21
N GLY A 35 -27.27 -5.19 -41.59
CA GLY A 35 -26.85 -4.71 -42.90
C GLY A 35 -25.74 -5.60 -43.45
N LYS A 36 -26.08 -6.42 -44.44
CA LYS A 36 -25.20 -7.37 -45.14
C LYS A 36 -24.87 -6.81 -46.53
N THR A 37 -23.76 -7.30 -47.10
CA THR A 37 -23.20 -7.10 -48.47
C THR A 37 -22.14 -6.00 -48.53
N ARG A 38 -20.99 -6.16 -49.22
CA ARG A 38 -20.66 -7.06 -50.34
C ARG A 38 -19.14 -7.27 -50.44
N GLN A 39 -18.79 -8.52 -50.66
CA GLN A 39 -17.51 -9.08 -51.10
C GLN A 39 -17.06 -8.50 -52.45
N SER A 40 -15.80 -8.08 -52.58
CA SER A 40 -14.99 -8.07 -53.81
C SER A 40 -13.53 -7.71 -53.49
N GLN A 41 -12.63 -8.68 -53.67
CA GLN A 41 -11.20 -8.50 -53.93
C GLN A 41 -10.94 -9.04 -55.35
N PRO A 42 -9.72 -9.01 -55.94
CA PRO A 42 -8.57 -8.10 -55.79
C PRO A 42 -8.05 -7.64 -57.18
N ARG A 43 -7.32 -6.53 -57.30
CA ARG A 43 -6.27 -6.38 -58.35
C ARG A 43 -5.14 -5.47 -57.86
N LEU A 44 -3.94 -6.04 -57.80
CA LEU A 44 -2.66 -5.39 -57.56
C LEU A 44 -2.38 -4.31 -58.61
N VAL A 45 -1.84 -3.17 -58.18
CA VAL A 45 -0.73 -2.51 -58.88
C VAL A 45 0.29 -2.07 -57.82
N VAL A 46 1.49 -2.60 -57.96
CA VAL A 46 2.69 -2.37 -57.16
C VAL A 46 3.26 -0.99 -57.50
N LEU A 47 3.57 -0.17 -56.49
CA LEU A 47 4.64 0.83 -56.59
C LEU A 47 5.34 0.91 -55.23
N SER A 48 6.64 0.63 -55.31
CA SER A 48 7.62 0.53 -54.24
C SER A 48 7.83 1.82 -53.46
N ALA A 49 7.93 1.70 -52.14
CA ALA A 49 8.86 2.51 -51.35
C ALA A 49 9.33 1.68 -50.14
N VAL A 50 10.56 1.20 -50.23
CA VAL A 50 11.32 0.66 -49.11
C VAL A 50 11.67 1.82 -48.20
N ILE A 51 11.12 1.84 -46.98
CA ILE A 51 11.76 2.49 -45.84
C ILE A 51 11.71 1.50 -44.69
N THR A 52 12.74 0.67 -44.63
CA THR A 52 13.22 0.06 -43.40
C THR A 52 13.85 1.20 -42.59
N TRP A 53 13.41 1.43 -41.36
CA TRP A 53 14.25 1.41 -40.15
C TRP A 53 13.41 1.65 -38.90
N ALA A 54 13.61 0.70 -37.97
CA ALA A 54 13.33 0.68 -36.55
C ALA A 54 12.96 2.00 -35.86
N VAL A 55 11.92 1.99 -35.02
CA VAL A 55 12.04 1.94 -33.55
C VAL A 55 10.73 1.36 -32.98
N VAL A 56 10.58 0.03 -32.99
CA VAL A 56 9.85 -0.61 -31.89
C VAL A 56 10.88 -0.72 -30.78
N GLY A 57 11.12 0.40 -30.10
CA GLY A 57 11.88 0.38 -28.88
C GLY A 57 11.11 -0.51 -27.91
N PRO A 58 11.73 -1.49 -27.24
CA PRO A 58 11.09 -2.09 -26.09
C PRO A 58 10.75 -0.93 -25.16
N MET A 59 9.44 -0.74 -24.97
CA MET A 59 8.88 0.19 -24.02
C MET A 59 9.50 -0.12 -22.67
N GLN A 60 10.54 0.65 -22.35
CA GLN A 60 11.22 0.81 -21.07
C GLN A 60 11.09 -0.39 -20.13
N ALA A 61 12.07 -1.29 -20.22
CA ALA A 61 12.49 -2.17 -19.14
C ALA A 61 13.13 -1.35 -17.98
N THR A 62 12.41 -0.33 -17.47
CA THR A 62 12.86 0.55 -16.39
C THR A 62 12.01 0.39 -15.13
N VAL A 63 11.03 -0.53 -15.12
CA VAL A 63 10.25 -0.84 -13.93
C VAL A 63 10.95 -1.88 -13.03
N SER A 64 11.86 -2.70 -13.56
CA SER A 64 12.46 -3.78 -12.76
C SER A 64 13.57 -3.34 -11.81
N GLN A 65 14.31 -2.26 -12.12
CA GLN A 65 15.51 -1.88 -11.37
C GLN A 65 15.20 -1.23 -10.00
N SER A 66 14.02 -0.62 -9.87
CA SER A 66 13.55 -0.02 -8.61
C SER A 66 12.75 -0.99 -7.73
N PHE A 67 12.26 -2.10 -8.27
CA PHE A 67 11.65 -3.17 -7.49
C PHE A 67 12.70 -4.07 -6.81
N ASP A 68 13.79 -4.41 -7.51
CA ASP A 68 14.87 -5.24 -6.95
C ASP A 68 15.52 -4.58 -5.71
N THR A 69 15.88 -3.30 -5.83
CA THR A 69 16.50 -2.54 -4.73
C THR A 69 15.59 -2.39 -3.51
N ARG A 70 14.26 -2.42 -3.69
CA ARG A 70 13.29 -2.34 -2.58
C ARG A 70 13.05 -3.69 -1.91
N GLN A 71 12.97 -4.76 -2.70
CA GLN A 71 12.88 -6.11 -2.15
C GLN A 71 14.10 -6.40 -1.28
N ASP A 72 15.30 -6.03 -1.76
CA ASP A 72 16.55 -6.12 -1.00
C ASP A 72 16.52 -5.28 0.28
N SER A 73 15.90 -4.10 0.23
CA SER A 73 15.76 -3.22 1.40
C SER A 73 14.85 -3.83 2.48
N ILE A 74 13.76 -4.52 2.10
CA ILE A 74 12.86 -5.17 3.05
C ILE A 74 13.54 -6.38 3.70
N VAL A 75 14.24 -7.21 2.93
CA VAL A 75 15.01 -8.34 3.45
C VAL A 75 16.09 -7.86 4.43
N GLN A 76 16.76 -6.74 4.13
CA GLN A 76 17.73 -6.15 5.05
C GLN A 76 17.10 -5.60 6.34
N VAL A 77 15.88 -5.05 6.27
CA VAL A 77 15.13 -4.60 7.46
C VAL A 77 14.80 -5.78 8.35
N GLU A 78 14.23 -6.85 7.79
CA GLU A 78 13.89 -8.06 8.53
C GLU A 78 15.13 -8.65 9.22
N ALA A 79 16.22 -8.82 8.47
CA ALA A 79 17.49 -9.31 9.03
C ALA A 79 18.06 -8.38 10.13
N SER A 80 17.87 -7.07 10.02
CA SER A 80 18.31 -6.11 11.04
C SER A 80 17.47 -6.22 12.32
N LEU A 81 16.15 -6.41 12.18
CA LEU A 81 15.25 -6.65 13.30
C LEU A 81 15.54 -7.99 13.98
N GLU A 82 15.82 -9.05 13.22
CA GLU A 82 16.20 -10.35 13.77
C GLU A 82 17.52 -10.29 14.55
N ARG A 83 18.50 -9.50 14.10
CA ARG A 83 19.76 -9.27 14.85
C ARG A 83 19.55 -8.43 16.11
N ALA A 84 18.58 -7.51 16.06
CA ALA A 84 18.21 -6.68 17.21
C ALA A 84 17.36 -7.44 18.23
N ALA A 85 16.68 -8.52 17.83
CA ALA A 85 15.89 -9.35 18.73
C ALA A 85 16.77 -10.00 19.81
N ILE A 86 16.44 -9.78 21.07
CA ILE A 86 17.17 -10.34 22.21
C ILE A 86 16.93 -11.85 22.31
N ASN A 87 15.70 -12.30 22.02
CA ASN A 87 15.35 -13.71 21.89
C ASN A 87 14.60 -13.98 20.58
N LYS A 88 15.36 -14.33 19.53
CA LYS A 88 14.86 -14.60 18.17
C LYS A 88 13.86 -15.77 18.06
N HIS A 89 13.77 -16.64 19.06
CA HIS A 89 12.88 -17.80 19.05
C HIS A 89 11.58 -17.56 19.82
N LYS A 90 11.45 -16.41 20.50
CA LYS A 90 10.21 -16.03 21.17
C LYS A 90 9.17 -15.70 20.10
N VAL A 91 8.05 -16.41 20.10
CA VAL A 91 6.97 -16.26 19.11
C VAL A 91 6.46 -14.82 19.02
N SER A 92 6.36 -14.11 20.16
CA SER A 92 5.93 -12.71 20.16
C SER A 92 6.93 -11.80 19.45
N THR A 93 8.23 -12.02 19.64
CA THR A 93 9.28 -11.25 18.98
C THR A 93 9.28 -11.50 17.48
N GLN A 94 9.10 -12.74 17.04
CA GLN A 94 8.98 -13.05 15.60
C GLN A 94 7.76 -12.37 14.97
N ARG A 95 6.62 -12.34 15.69
CA ARG A 95 5.44 -11.60 15.24
C ARG A 95 5.75 -10.11 15.12
N ASP A 96 6.39 -9.51 16.13
CA ASP A 96 6.73 -8.09 16.09
C ASP A 96 7.71 -7.78 14.93
N VAL A 97 8.70 -8.65 14.66
CA VAL A 97 9.58 -8.51 13.48
C VAL A 97 8.75 -8.46 12.20
N HIS A 98 7.82 -9.40 12.04
CA HIS A 98 6.97 -9.48 10.86
C HIS A 98 6.06 -8.26 10.71
N ASP A 99 5.38 -7.86 11.79
CA ASP A 99 4.46 -6.72 11.81
C ASP A 99 5.20 -5.40 11.51
N ILE A 100 6.37 -5.18 12.12
CA ILE A 100 7.20 -4.00 11.83
C ILE A 100 7.63 -4.00 10.36
N THR A 101 8.10 -5.13 9.84
CA THR A 101 8.54 -5.26 8.44
C THR A 101 7.38 -4.98 7.48
N PHE A 102 6.19 -5.52 7.76
CA PHE A 102 4.98 -5.29 6.98
C PHE A 102 4.60 -3.79 6.98
N LEU A 103 4.57 -3.15 8.14
CA LEU A 103 4.24 -1.73 8.25
C LEU A 103 5.22 -0.86 7.45
N LEU A 104 6.51 -1.17 7.50
CA LEU A 104 7.50 -0.46 6.69
C LEU A 104 7.26 -0.67 5.20
N GLU A 105 6.98 -1.90 4.76
CA GLU A 105 6.63 -2.19 3.37
C GLU A 105 5.40 -1.38 2.91
N GLN A 106 4.35 -1.28 3.73
CA GLN A 106 3.17 -0.46 3.43
C GLN A 106 3.51 1.03 3.38
N SER A 107 4.40 1.50 4.25
CA SER A 107 4.89 2.88 4.22
C SER A 107 5.59 3.19 2.89
N TRP A 108 6.47 2.31 2.43
CA TRP A 108 7.12 2.46 1.12
C TRP A 108 6.14 2.39 -0.04
N LYS A 109 5.21 1.43 -0.04
CA LYS A 109 4.16 1.34 -1.07
C LYS A 109 3.33 2.62 -1.13
N SER A 110 3.07 3.25 0.00
CA SER A 110 2.36 4.54 0.08
C SER A 110 3.21 5.69 -0.45
N ALA A 111 4.52 5.70 -0.16
CA ALA A 111 5.45 6.68 -0.73
C ALA A 111 5.45 6.65 -2.26
N VAL A 112 5.44 5.45 -2.86
CA VAL A 112 5.36 5.26 -4.32
C VAL A 112 4.08 5.83 -4.92
N LYS A 113 2.98 5.76 -4.18
CA LYS A 113 1.68 6.30 -4.57
C LYS A 113 1.54 7.80 -4.29
N ALA A 114 2.61 8.45 -3.83
CA ALA A 114 2.60 9.83 -3.34
C ALA A 114 1.58 10.10 -2.21
N ASP A 115 1.17 9.04 -1.48
CA ASP A 115 0.31 9.17 -0.30
C ASP A 115 1.16 9.44 0.94
N LEU A 116 1.47 10.72 1.15
CA LEU A 116 2.30 11.19 2.26
C LEU A 116 1.68 10.90 3.62
N ALA A 117 0.35 10.95 3.71
CA ALA A 117 -0.37 10.71 4.96
C ALA A 117 -0.25 9.23 5.38
N ALA A 118 -0.55 8.31 4.46
CA ALA A 118 -0.43 6.87 4.71
C ALA A 118 1.03 6.46 4.94
N ARG A 119 1.99 7.01 4.16
CA ARG A 119 3.43 6.77 4.39
C ARG A 119 3.81 7.07 5.84
N LYS A 120 3.48 8.27 6.32
CA LYS A 120 3.81 8.70 7.68
C LYS A 120 3.06 7.89 8.74
N LEU A 121 1.79 7.53 8.48
CA LEU A 121 0.99 6.71 9.39
C LEU A 121 1.68 5.37 9.66
N TYR A 122 1.94 4.59 8.60
CA TYR A 122 2.57 3.28 8.74
C TYR A 122 3.98 3.36 9.35
N ALA A 123 4.76 4.37 9.01
CA ALA A 123 6.07 4.58 9.62
C ALA A 123 5.99 4.91 11.13
N LYS A 124 4.99 5.68 11.56
CA LYS A 124 4.75 5.95 13.00
C LYS A 124 4.31 4.71 13.75
N GLU A 125 3.45 3.90 13.14
CA GLU A 125 3.01 2.63 13.73
C GLU A 125 4.18 1.67 13.89
N ALA A 126 5.04 1.53 12.87
CA ALA A 126 6.26 0.73 12.94
C ALA A 126 7.20 1.22 14.06
N LEU A 127 7.39 2.54 14.18
CA LEU A 127 8.20 3.13 15.25
C LEU A 127 7.64 2.81 16.64
N THR A 128 6.34 2.99 16.80
CA THR A 128 5.64 2.79 18.08
C THR A 128 5.75 1.32 18.51
N LEU A 129 5.56 0.39 17.57
CA LEU A 129 5.69 -1.04 17.81
C LEU A 129 7.13 -1.39 18.24
N LEU A 130 8.14 -0.94 17.49
CA LEU A 130 9.54 -1.20 17.81
C LEU A 130 9.93 -0.65 19.19
N GLN A 131 9.52 0.57 19.51
CA GLN A 131 9.80 1.19 20.82
C GLN A 131 9.11 0.45 21.97
N ARG A 132 7.85 0.04 21.77
CA ARG A 132 7.10 -0.73 22.76
C ARG A 132 7.76 -2.08 23.01
N SER A 133 8.10 -2.82 21.96
CA SER A 133 8.73 -4.13 22.09
C SER A 133 10.14 -4.02 22.69
N ALA A 134 10.89 -2.95 22.38
CA ALA A 134 12.15 -2.65 23.07
C ALA A 134 11.96 -2.33 24.56
N ALA A 135 10.93 -1.58 24.93
CA ALA A 135 10.61 -1.29 26.34
C ALA A 135 10.22 -2.56 27.13
N HIS A 136 9.69 -3.58 26.44
CA HIS A 136 9.46 -4.91 27.02
C HIS A 136 10.71 -5.80 27.06
N GLY A 137 11.86 -5.32 26.57
CA GLY A 137 13.10 -6.08 26.52
C GLY A 137 13.17 -7.11 25.40
N ASP A 138 12.35 -6.98 24.35
CA ASP A 138 12.36 -7.91 23.21
C ASP A 138 13.35 -7.48 22.12
N PHE A 139 13.73 -6.19 22.07
CA PHE A 139 14.68 -5.63 21.10
C PHE A 139 15.76 -4.77 21.74
N ASP A 140 16.97 -4.87 21.18
CA ASP A 140 18.09 -3.96 21.42
C ASP A 140 18.04 -2.79 20.42
N LEU A 141 17.69 -1.59 20.89
CA LEU A 141 17.57 -0.41 20.04
C LEU A 141 18.90 0.04 19.43
N GLY A 142 20.03 -0.26 20.06
CA GLY A 142 21.35 0.04 19.50
C GLY A 142 21.62 -0.78 18.24
N LYS A 143 21.15 -2.03 18.22
CA LYS A 143 21.24 -2.91 17.03
C LYS A 143 20.14 -2.62 16.00
N ALA A 144 18.99 -2.10 16.43
CA ALA A 144 17.90 -1.70 15.55
C ALA A 144 18.12 -0.32 14.88
N ASP A 145 19.25 0.36 15.12
CA ASP A 145 19.53 1.70 14.59
C ASP A 145 19.34 1.85 13.06
N PRO A 146 19.75 0.90 12.20
CA PRO A 146 19.49 0.99 10.76
C PRO A 146 18.00 1.10 10.42
N VAL A 147 17.15 0.40 11.18
CA VAL A 147 15.69 0.42 11.02
C VAL A 147 15.12 1.74 11.54
N LEU A 148 15.65 2.27 12.64
CA LEU A 148 15.25 3.58 13.17
C LEU A 148 15.61 4.72 12.21
N ILE A 149 16.79 4.69 11.60
CA ILE A 149 17.20 5.66 10.57
C ILE A 149 16.23 5.62 9.40
N LEU A 150 15.88 4.42 8.94
CA LEU A 150 14.93 4.23 7.87
C LEU A 150 13.54 4.80 8.21
N ILE A 151 13.00 4.46 9.39
CA ILE A 151 11.73 4.99 9.87
C ILE A 151 11.75 6.52 9.85
N ARG A 152 12.82 7.14 10.37
CA ARG A 152 12.97 8.60 10.38
C ARG A 152 12.96 9.20 8.98
N ARG A 153 13.58 8.52 8.01
CA ARG A 153 13.51 8.93 6.60
C ARG A 153 12.06 8.88 6.12
N LEU A 154 11.34 7.77 6.29
CA LEU A 154 9.95 7.63 5.86
C LEU A 154 9.00 8.66 6.51
N LEU A 155 9.30 9.11 7.74
CA LEU A 155 8.58 10.16 8.43
C LEU A 155 8.87 11.58 7.94
N SER A 156 10.05 11.80 7.36
CA SER A 156 10.44 13.11 6.83
C SER A 156 9.58 13.49 5.64
N ASP A 157 9.36 14.80 5.43
CA ASP A 157 8.65 15.33 4.26
C ASP A 157 9.42 15.14 2.95
N GLN A 158 10.74 14.94 3.05
CA GLN A 158 11.66 14.85 1.92
C GLN A 158 11.85 13.41 1.40
N ALA A 159 11.16 12.41 1.97
CA ALA A 159 11.42 11.03 1.58
C ALA A 159 10.82 10.66 0.23
N ILE A 160 11.74 10.36 -0.71
CA ILE A 160 11.59 9.66 -2.00
C ILE A 160 10.65 10.33 -3.01
#